data_AF-A0A2P4YNA4-F1
#
_entry.id   AF-A0A2P4YNA4-F1
#
_cell.length_a   1.000
_cell.length_b   1.000
_cell.length_c   1.000
_cell.angle_alpha   90.00
_cell.angle_beta   90.00
_cell.angle_gamma   90.00
#
_symmetry.space_group_name_H-M   'P 1'
#
loop_
_entity.id
_entity.type
_entity.pdbx_description
1 polymer ?
#
loop_
_entity_poly.entity_id
_entity_poly.type
_entity_poly.pdbx_seq_one_letter_code
_entity_poly.pdbx_strand_id
1 'polypeptide(L)'
;MFRGQTSGDGRPNKALRSRLYRRHLVSYPDFELLCSIAEHGVVPHWHHPEARIGVRPVPHNYPSATVGANIVTHRLLKDYYAGRCILATVAALTTEPGFHSSAFALVPTQNVPLTEDGRIIHDLSATRGLSVNDATDSSQTPDARWDQFCCIAQRILDLRTRCPGCSRYALVADIADAFHHVPLHARHSSAFGGTFPRPQIGIVSGMAVIGWTASPGFFAIMGKASRHYQRVGASYVLGYPEPFWVFQWVDDIVLVEVDLGDRLLQAERRIRDAVKLVFRSDGWHEGKFNTWSQCVHAVGIDWNIPEYTVTIPQRKIDKTKRVVAETLAQSFVSLKHLNSVIGAIHSTLCCRATNDQTIRTDGTMKTPHLKADLLWGKNWCLKINLSGFP
;
A
#
# COMPACT_ATOMS: atom_id res chain seq x y z
N MET A 1 2.99 28.94 -9.28
CA MET A 1 2.28 27.93 -10.11
C MET A 1 2.69 26.54 -9.63
N PHE A 2 1.81 25.80 -8.96
CA PHE A 2 2.12 24.46 -8.42
C PHE A 2 1.74 23.36 -9.44
N ARG A 3 2.63 22.38 -9.65
CA ARG A 3 2.47 21.26 -10.61
C ARG A 3 2.22 21.67 -12.07
N GLY A 4 2.64 22.89 -12.43
CA GLY A 4 2.40 23.45 -13.77
C GLY A 4 0.92 23.68 -14.11
N GLN A 5 0.04 23.76 -13.10
CA GLN A 5 -1.38 24.03 -13.30
C GLN A 5 -1.56 25.48 -13.76
N THR A 6 -2.21 25.66 -14.91
CA THR A 6 -2.54 26.97 -15.50
C THR A 6 -4.06 27.07 -15.70
N SER A 7 -4.55 28.26 -16.08
CA SER A 7 -5.94 28.41 -16.52
C SER A 7 -6.27 27.58 -17.76
N GLY A 8 -5.29 27.30 -18.63
CA GLY A 8 -5.44 26.48 -19.83
C GLY A 8 -5.24 24.97 -19.63
N ASP A 9 -4.54 24.56 -18.57
CA ASP A 9 -4.36 23.16 -18.18
C ASP A 9 -4.40 23.04 -16.66
N GLY A 10 -5.57 22.67 -16.13
CA GLY A 10 -5.81 22.51 -14.69
C GLY A 10 -5.29 21.19 -14.10
N ARG A 11 -4.73 20.28 -14.92
CA ARG A 11 -4.38 18.93 -14.45
C ARG A 11 -3.36 18.95 -13.31
N PRO A 12 -3.59 18.23 -12.22
CA PRO A 12 -2.69 18.22 -11.08
C PRO A 12 -1.39 17.45 -11.34
N ASN A 13 -1.38 16.55 -12.33
CA ASN A 13 -0.18 15.82 -12.72
C ASN A 13 -0.12 15.73 -14.25
N LYS A 14 0.75 16.54 -14.87
CA LYS A 14 0.81 16.70 -16.34
C LYS A 14 1.21 15.43 -17.09
N ALA A 15 1.86 14.51 -16.40
CA ALA A 15 2.30 13.26 -16.99
C ALA A 15 1.21 12.17 -16.97
N LEU A 16 0.12 12.34 -16.20
CA LEU A 16 -1.05 11.50 -16.36
C LEU A 16 -1.77 11.89 -17.66
N ARG A 17 -1.93 10.91 -18.55
CA ARG A 17 -2.42 11.12 -19.91
C ARG A 17 -3.74 10.40 -20.06
N SER A 18 -4.83 11.06 -19.66
CA SER A 18 -6.19 10.53 -19.83
C SER A 18 -6.47 10.07 -21.26
N ARG A 19 -5.94 10.76 -22.29
CA ARG A 19 -6.00 10.31 -23.70
C ARG A 19 -5.46 8.89 -23.91
N LEU A 20 -4.39 8.50 -23.24
CA LEU A 20 -3.87 7.13 -23.32
C LEU A 20 -4.79 6.14 -22.60
N TYR A 21 -5.41 6.54 -21.49
CA TYR A 21 -6.42 5.70 -20.83
C TYR A 21 -7.61 5.45 -21.75
N ARG A 22 -8.11 6.49 -22.44
CA ARG A 22 -9.20 6.34 -23.43
C ARG A 22 -8.87 5.35 -24.54
N ARG A 23 -7.59 5.21 -24.91
CA ARG A 23 -7.13 4.26 -25.92
C ARG A 23 -6.94 2.84 -25.40
N HIS A 24 -6.50 2.69 -24.15
CA HIS A 24 -5.95 1.42 -23.65
C HIS A 24 -6.74 0.79 -22.49
N LEU A 25 -7.65 1.54 -21.87
CA LEU A 25 -8.36 1.17 -20.64
C LEU A 25 -9.86 1.39 -20.74
N VAL A 26 -10.43 1.53 -21.95
CA VAL A 26 -11.87 1.81 -22.14
C VAL A 26 -12.78 0.73 -21.53
N SER A 27 -12.30 -0.52 -21.43
CA SER A 27 -13.03 -1.63 -20.81
C SER A 27 -12.79 -1.78 -19.31
N TYR A 28 -12.00 -0.90 -18.70
CA TYR A 28 -11.76 -0.93 -17.26
C TYR A 28 -13.00 -0.43 -16.51
N PRO A 29 -13.53 -1.17 -15.49
CA PRO A 29 -14.78 -0.77 -14.84
C PRO A 29 -14.79 0.65 -14.25
N ASP A 30 -13.69 1.08 -13.63
CA ASP A 30 -13.58 2.43 -13.04
C ASP A 30 -12.91 3.44 -14.00
N PHE A 31 -13.04 3.23 -15.30
CA PHE A 31 -12.40 4.04 -16.34
C PHE A 31 -12.69 5.53 -16.21
N GLU A 32 -13.96 5.92 -16.02
CA GLU A 32 -14.35 7.33 -15.90
C GLU A 32 -13.71 7.99 -14.68
N LEU A 33 -13.68 7.28 -13.54
CA LEU A 33 -13.04 7.78 -12.33
C LEU A 33 -11.52 7.89 -12.51
N LEU A 34 -10.87 6.93 -13.17
CA LEU A 34 -9.45 7.00 -13.50
C LEU A 34 -9.13 8.21 -14.38
N CYS A 35 -9.95 8.48 -15.40
CA CYS A 35 -9.82 9.65 -16.26
C CYS A 35 -10.02 10.96 -15.48
N SER A 36 -11.04 11.02 -14.62
CA SER A 36 -11.31 12.16 -13.74
C SER A 36 -10.14 12.45 -12.79
N ILE A 37 -9.55 11.43 -12.17
CA ILE A 37 -8.36 11.58 -11.30
C ILE A 37 -7.17 12.13 -12.10
N ALA A 38 -6.96 11.68 -13.34
CA ALA A 38 -5.88 12.21 -14.17
C ALA A 38 -6.10 13.66 -14.62
N GLU A 39 -7.35 14.04 -14.85
CA GLU A 39 -7.71 15.36 -15.38
C GLU A 39 -7.87 16.42 -14.29
N HIS A 40 -8.36 16.04 -13.12
CA HIS A 40 -8.75 16.96 -12.07
C HIS A 40 -8.08 16.64 -10.73
N GLY A 41 -7.63 15.40 -10.54
CA GLY A 41 -7.18 14.90 -9.26
C GLY A 41 -8.33 14.39 -8.41
N VAL A 42 -7.98 13.70 -7.34
CA VAL A 42 -8.93 13.21 -6.37
C VAL A 42 -9.62 14.38 -5.69
N VAL A 43 -10.96 14.35 -5.75
CA VAL A 43 -11.86 15.20 -4.97
C VAL A 43 -12.37 14.35 -3.81
N PRO A 44 -11.89 14.59 -2.58
CA PRO A 44 -12.37 13.86 -1.41
C PRO A 44 -13.85 14.15 -1.13
N HIS A 45 -14.58 13.13 -0.71
CA HIS A 45 -15.91 13.28 -0.13
C HIS A 45 -15.76 13.63 1.36
N TRP A 46 -16.43 14.69 1.80
CA TRP A 46 -16.41 15.17 3.17
C TRP A 46 -17.82 15.09 3.75
N HIS A 47 -17.97 14.69 5.01
CA HIS A 47 -19.28 14.68 5.67
C HIS A 47 -19.90 16.07 5.77
N HIS A 48 -19.08 17.08 6.06
CA HIS A 48 -19.47 18.49 6.21
C HIS A 48 -18.46 19.39 5.50
N PRO A 49 -18.59 19.60 4.17
CA PRO A 49 -17.64 20.39 3.39
C PRO A 49 -17.47 21.83 3.90
N GLU A 50 -18.56 22.45 4.36
CA GLU A 50 -18.62 23.79 4.95
C GLU A 50 -17.82 23.90 6.24
N ALA A 51 -17.81 22.85 7.06
CA ALA A 51 -17.06 22.82 8.32
C ALA A 51 -15.55 22.86 8.09
N ARG A 52 -15.06 22.64 6.85
CA ARG A 52 -13.63 22.74 6.52
C ARG A 52 -13.14 24.18 6.40
N ILE A 53 -14.02 25.16 6.29
CA ILE A 53 -13.67 26.57 6.18
C ILE A 53 -13.56 27.17 7.58
N GLY A 54 -12.40 27.74 7.91
CA GLY A 54 -12.18 28.46 9.15
C GLY A 54 -10.75 28.32 9.68
N VAL A 55 -10.41 29.15 10.68
CA VAL A 55 -9.10 29.11 11.33
C VAL A 55 -9.02 27.87 12.22
N ARG A 56 -7.99 27.05 12.02
CA ARG A 56 -7.74 25.84 12.81
C ARG A 56 -6.39 25.93 13.53
N PRO A 57 -6.29 25.41 14.76
CA PRO A 57 -5.00 25.31 15.43
C PRO A 57 -4.03 24.46 14.61
N VAL A 58 -2.78 24.90 14.56
CA VAL A 58 -1.69 24.12 13.98
C VAL A 58 -1.12 23.23 15.09
N PRO A 59 -1.28 21.90 15.03
CA PRO A 59 -0.81 21.03 16.10
C PRO A 59 0.72 20.98 16.14
N HIS A 60 1.26 20.76 17.34
CA HIS A 60 2.67 20.45 17.50
C HIS A 60 2.96 19.04 16.97
N ASN A 61 4.12 18.88 16.35
CA ASN A 61 4.63 17.56 15.99
C ASN A 61 4.91 16.73 17.24
N TYR A 62 4.79 15.41 17.10
CA TYR A 62 5.11 14.49 18.18
C TYR A 62 6.60 14.57 18.56
N PRO A 63 6.97 14.30 19.82
CA PRO A 63 8.37 14.35 20.26
C PRO A 63 9.32 13.55 19.37
N SER A 64 8.88 12.42 18.82
CA SER A 64 9.69 11.58 17.94
C SER A 64 10.05 12.27 16.62
N ALA A 65 9.15 13.07 16.03
CA ALA A 65 9.44 13.88 14.85
C ALA A 65 10.40 15.03 15.16
N THR A 66 10.34 15.61 16.37
CA THR A 66 11.29 16.63 16.82
C THR A 66 12.69 16.06 17.04
N VAL A 67 12.79 14.87 17.64
CA VAL A 67 14.07 14.15 17.80
C VAL A 67 14.70 13.85 16.43
N GLY A 68 13.91 13.32 15.49
CA GLY A 68 14.36 13.01 14.14
C GLY A 68 14.14 14.13 13.11
N ALA A 69 14.19 15.41 13.53
CA ALA A 69 13.79 16.54 12.69
C ALA A 69 14.52 16.63 11.35
N ASN A 70 15.80 16.24 11.29
CA ASN A 70 16.57 16.22 10.05
C ASN A 70 16.01 15.20 9.05
N ILE A 71 15.62 14.01 9.52
CA ILE A 71 15.02 12.96 8.70
C ILE A 71 13.64 13.40 8.19
N VAL A 72 12.83 14.00 9.07
CA VAL A 72 11.52 14.55 8.70
C VAL A 72 11.69 15.60 7.61
N THR A 73 12.57 16.58 7.84
CA THR A 73 12.85 17.67 6.90
C THR A 73 13.31 17.14 5.55
N HIS A 74 14.31 16.24 5.55
CA HIS A 74 14.87 15.68 4.32
C HIS A 74 13.82 14.95 3.48
N ARG A 75 12.97 14.12 4.09
CA ARG A 75 11.93 13.37 3.37
C ARG A 75 10.83 14.29 2.83
N LEU A 76 10.39 15.30 3.59
CA LEU A 76 9.41 16.28 3.11
C LEU A 76 9.99 17.14 1.97
N LEU A 77 11.28 17.51 2.05
CA LEU A 77 11.97 18.19 0.95
C LEU A 77 12.09 17.30 -0.29
N LYS A 78 12.30 15.99 -0.14
CA LYS A 78 12.27 15.04 -1.27
C LYS A 78 10.92 15.08 -1.99
N ASP A 79 9.81 15.17 -1.25
CA ASP A 79 8.49 15.32 -1.86
C ASP A 79 8.34 16.67 -2.56
N TYR A 80 8.84 17.74 -1.96
CA TYR A 80 8.81 19.08 -2.58
C TYR A 80 9.58 19.11 -3.90
N TYR A 81 10.82 18.60 -3.92
CA TYR A 81 11.64 18.56 -5.12
C TYR A 81 11.09 17.63 -6.21
N ALA A 82 10.31 16.61 -5.83
CA ALA A 82 9.55 15.78 -6.77
C ALA A 82 8.27 16.47 -7.30
N GLY A 83 7.98 17.72 -6.90
CA GLY A 83 6.78 18.46 -7.29
C GLY A 83 5.50 17.94 -6.64
N ARG A 84 5.62 17.22 -5.53
CA ARG A 84 4.53 16.49 -4.88
C ARG A 84 3.78 17.30 -3.82
N CYS A 85 4.42 18.36 -3.31
CA CYS A 85 3.86 19.25 -2.31
C CYS A 85 4.33 20.69 -2.52
N ILE A 86 3.69 21.63 -1.82
CA ILE A 86 4.18 23.02 -1.71
C ILE A 86 4.73 23.25 -0.31
N LEU A 87 5.70 24.18 -0.23
CA LEU A 87 6.23 24.71 1.01
C LEU A 87 5.87 26.19 1.11
N ALA A 88 5.42 26.62 2.28
CA ALA A 88 5.15 28.02 2.58
C ALA A 88 5.35 28.27 4.07
N THR A 89 5.45 29.55 4.47
CA THR A 89 5.48 29.89 5.90
C THR A 89 4.15 29.46 6.53
N VAL A 90 4.19 29.05 7.79
CA VAL A 90 2.96 28.68 8.53
C VAL A 90 1.97 29.84 8.50
N ALA A 91 2.45 31.08 8.67
CA ALA A 91 1.63 32.28 8.59
C ALA A 91 0.88 32.40 7.25
N ALA A 92 1.54 32.11 6.11
CA ALA A 92 0.92 32.14 4.79
C ALA A 92 -0.04 30.96 4.55
N LEU A 93 0.18 29.81 5.19
CA LEU A 93 -0.75 28.68 5.09
C LEU A 93 -2.01 28.91 5.92
N THR A 94 -1.88 29.51 7.09
CA THR A 94 -3.02 29.77 7.98
C THR A 94 -3.96 30.87 7.48
N THR A 95 -3.57 31.66 6.48
CA THR A 95 -4.48 32.61 5.81
C THR A 95 -5.40 31.92 4.80
N GLU A 96 -5.07 30.71 4.35
CA GLU A 96 -5.94 29.90 3.50
C GLU A 96 -7.09 29.31 4.36
N PRO A 97 -8.36 29.69 4.11
CA PRO A 97 -9.47 29.29 4.98
C PRO A 97 -9.68 27.78 5.07
N GLY A 98 -9.27 27.03 4.05
CA GLY A 98 -9.37 25.57 4.02
C GLY A 98 -8.13 24.83 4.55
N PHE A 99 -7.14 25.52 5.14
CA PHE A 99 -5.92 24.89 5.62
C PHE A 99 -6.16 24.08 6.89
N HIS A 100 -5.78 22.81 6.84
CA HIS A 100 -5.77 21.90 7.98
C HIS A 100 -4.38 21.30 8.10
N SER A 101 -3.72 21.57 9.22
CA SER A 101 -2.44 20.95 9.55
C SER A 101 -2.66 19.75 10.47
N SER A 102 -2.02 18.64 10.14
CA SER A 102 -1.93 17.45 10.99
C SER A 102 -0.50 17.22 11.44
N ALA A 103 -0.31 16.64 12.62
CA ALA A 103 1.01 16.45 13.22
C ALA A 103 1.80 15.35 12.51
N PHE A 104 3.12 15.48 12.46
CA PHE A 104 4.02 14.40 12.09
C PHE A 104 4.54 13.67 13.33
N ALA A 105 4.67 12.36 13.21
CA ALA A 105 5.46 11.51 14.09
C ALA A 105 6.55 10.80 13.28
N LEU A 106 7.61 10.38 13.96
CA LEU A 106 8.63 9.50 13.38
C LEU A 106 8.65 8.18 14.14
N VAL A 107 8.71 7.06 13.43
CA VAL A 107 8.84 5.72 14.01
C VAL A 107 10.12 5.05 13.51
N PRO A 108 10.86 4.30 14.36
CA PRO A 108 12.12 3.67 13.97
C PRO A 108 11.93 2.66 12.83
N THR A 109 12.87 2.64 11.88
CA THR A 109 13.00 1.53 10.92
C THR A 109 13.95 0.49 11.51
N GLN A 110 13.54 -0.78 11.60
CA GLN A 110 14.47 -1.92 11.86
C GLN A 110 15.44 -1.74 13.05
N ASN A 111 14.98 -1.18 14.18
CA ASN A 111 15.80 -0.90 15.38
C ASN A 111 16.94 0.13 15.18
N VAL A 112 16.89 0.94 14.13
CA VAL A 112 17.81 2.06 13.92
C VAL A 112 17.33 3.28 14.74
N PRO A 113 18.23 4.06 15.36
CA PRO A 113 17.86 5.29 16.05
C PRO A 113 17.12 6.29 15.15
N LEU A 114 16.14 7.02 15.72
CA LEU A 114 15.34 8.02 15.00
C LEU A 114 16.17 9.18 14.40
N THR A 115 17.38 9.38 14.90
CA THR A 115 18.33 10.38 14.39
C THR A 115 19.00 9.95 13.09
N GLU A 116 18.98 8.65 12.78
CA GLU A 116 19.61 8.06 11.61
C GLU A 116 18.57 7.64 10.56
N ASP A 117 17.51 6.94 10.97
CA ASP A 117 16.40 6.61 10.07
C ASP A 117 15.07 6.45 10.82
N GLY A 118 13.98 6.68 10.10
CA GLY A 118 12.63 6.42 10.59
C GLY A 118 11.58 6.68 9.52
N ARG A 119 10.41 6.07 9.70
CA ARG A 119 9.24 6.30 8.84
C ARG A 119 8.43 7.46 9.40
N ILE A 120 8.13 8.43 8.55
CA ILE A 120 7.26 9.54 8.90
C ILE A 120 5.82 9.03 8.90
N ILE A 121 5.08 9.40 9.93
CA ILE A 121 3.64 9.22 10.03
C ILE A 121 3.03 10.62 9.98
N HIS A 122 2.13 10.83 9.03
CA HIS A 122 1.24 11.99 8.99
C HIS A 122 -0.03 11.61 9.75
N ASP A 123 -0.20 12.13 10.97
CA ASP A 123 -1.30 11.71 11.83
C ASP A 123 -2.61 12.42 11.46
N LEU A 124 -3.31 11.83 10.51
CA LEU A 124 -4.58 12.31 9.98
C LEU A 124 -5.78 11.82 10.77
N SER A 125 -5.55 11.10 11.88
CA SER A 125 -6.60 10.54 12.74
C SER A 125 -6.74 11.31 14.06
N ALA A 126 -5.85 12.28 14.32
CA ALA A 126 -5.89 13.14 15.48
C ALA A 126 -6.22 14.60 15.10
N THR A 127 -6.94 15.36 15.93
CA THR A 127 -7.65 14.91 17.15
C THR A 127 -8.98 14.26 16.76
N ARG A 128 -9.38 13.19 17.45
CA ARG A 128 -10.64 12.48 17.19
C ARG A 128 -11.84 13.43 17.16
N GLY A 129 -12.70 13.27 16.16
CA GLY A 129 -13.87 14.11 15.87
C GLY A 129 -13.56 15.37 15.06
N LEU A 130 -12.30 15.76 14.95
CA LEU A 130 -11.85 16.95 14.21
C LEU A 130 -10.79 16.63 13.15
N SER A 131 -10.35 15.37 13.07
CA SER A 131 -9.27 14.94 12.20
C SER A 131 -9.70 14.91 10.72
N VAL A 132 -8.72 14.86 9.82
CA VAL A 132 -8.99 14.73 8.38
C VAL A 132 -9.73 13.42 8.09
N ASN A 133 -9.40 12.34 8.80
CA ASN A 133 -10.07 11.05 8.65
C ASN A 133 -11.51 11.08 9.17
N ASP A 134 -11.79 11.72 10.30
CA ASP A 134 -13.16 11.85 10.81
C ASP A 134 -14.04 12.72 9.91
N ALA A 135 -13.44 13.71 9.22
CA ALA A 135 -14.15 14.57 8.28
C ALA A 135 -14.39 13.91 6.91
N THR A 136 -13.62 12.87 6.57
CA THR A 136 -13.70 12.18 5.28
C THR A 136 -14.86 11.18 5.28
N ASP A 137 -15.73 11.27 4.29
CA ASP A 137 -16.78 10.27 4.08
C ASP A 137 -16.20 9.00 3.45
N SER A 138 -15.81 8.06 4.30
CA SER A 138 -15.26 6.77 3.88
C SER A 138 -16.27 5.89 3.14
N SER A 139 -17.58 6.12 3.29
CA SER A 139 -18.62 5.36 2.57
C SER A 139 -18.62 5.63 1.07
N GLN A 140 -18.08 6.78 0.66
CA GLN A 140 -17.93 7.21 -0.73
C GLN A 140 -16.51 6.95 -1.29
N THR A 141 -15.67 6.26 -0.52
CA THR A 141 -14.32 5.87 -0.97
C THR A 141 -14.42 4.66 -1.90
N PRO A 142 -13.68 4.65 -3.02
CA PRO A 142 -13.68 3.50 -3.92
C PRO A 142 -13.25 2.19 -3.25
N ASP A 143 -13.71 1.06 -3.79
CA ASP A 143 -13.44 -0.26 -3.25
C ASP A 143 -11.94 -0.60 -3.26
N ALA A 144 -11.36 -0.68 -2.07
CA ALA A 144 -9.95 -1.01 -1.85
C ALA A 144 -9.67 -2.52 -1.68
N ARG A 145 -10.67 -3.40 -1.89
CA ARG A 145 -10.47 -4.85 -1.80
C ARG A 145 -9.60 -5.38 -2.94
N TRP A 146 -8.77 -6.36 -2.60
CA TRP A 146 -7.87 -7.09 -3.50
C TRP A 146 -8.16 -8.59 -3.47
N ASP A 147 -7.67 -9.31 -4.48
CA ASP A 147 -7.77 -10.76 -4.54
C ASP A 147 -7.05 -11.40 -3.34
N GLN A 148 -7.51 -12.57 -2.91
CA GLN A 148 -6.84 -13.32 -1.85
C GLN A 148 -5.53 -13.97 -2.36
N PHE A 149 -4.58 -14.20 -1.46
CA PHE A 149 -3.28 -14.79 -1.80
C PHE A 149 -3.40 -16.20 -2.38
N CYS A 150 -4.49 -16.93 -2.09
CA CYS A 150 -4.78 -18.25 -2.65
C CYS A 150 -4.88 -18.23 -4.19
N CYS A 151 -5.20 -17.09 -4.82
CA CYS A 151 -5.26 -17.00 -6.27
C CYS A 151 -3.90 -17.27 -6.93
N ILE A 152 -2.78 -16.97 -6.26
CA ILE A 152 -1.42 -17.33 -6.74
C ILE A 152 -1.27 -18.86 -6.78
N ALA A 153 -1.68 -19.55 -5.70
CA ALA A 153 -1.66 -21.01 -5.61
C ALA A 153 -2.54 -21.65 -6.70
N GLN A 154 -3.77 -21.15 -6.84
CA GLN A 154 -4.72 -21.63 -7.86
C GLN A 154 -4.15 -21.47 -9.27
N ARG A 155 -3.48 -20.35 -9.59
CA ARG A 155 -2.82 -20.17 -10.89
C ARG A 155 -1.69 -21.18 -11.12
N ILE A 156 -0.86 -21.44 -10.11
CA ILE A 156 0.22 -22.42 -10.22
C ILE A 156 -0.34 -23.83 -10.50
N LEU A 157 -1.40 -24.22 -9.78
CA LEU A 157 -2.05 -25.52 -9.94
C LEU A 157 -2.78 -25.65 -11.29
N ASP A 158 -3.47 -24.59 -11.73
CA ASP A 158 -4.11 -24.53 -13.05
C ASP A 158 -3.10 -24.74 -14.19
N LEU A 159 -1.97 -24.03 -14.17
CA LEU A 159 -0.92 -24.18 -15.16
C LEU A 159 -0.26 -25.57 -15.13
N ARG A 160 -0.16 -26.20 -13.96
CA ARG A 160 0.31 -27.59 -13.85
C ARG A 160 -0.62 -28.55 -14.59
N THR A 161 -1.92 -28.38 -14.42
CA THR A 161 -2.95 -29.25 -15.04
C THR A 161 -3.02 -29.05 -16.54
N ARG A 162 -3.01 -27.79 -17.01
CA ARG A 162 -3.19 -27.47 -18.44
C ARG A 162 -1.92 -27.64 -19.28
N CYS A 163 -0.75 -27.42 -18.68
CA CYS A 163 0.55 -27.53 -19.34
C CYS A 163 1.47 -28.49 -18.58
N PRO A 164 1.13 -29.79 -18.50
CA PRO A 164 1.95 -30.77 -17.82
C PRO A 164 3.33 -30.86 -18.50
N GLY A 165 4.40 -30.90 -17.70
CA GLY A 165 5.78 -30.99 -18.20
C GLY A 165 6.44 -29.65 -18.55
N CYS A 166 5.69 -28.56 -18.70
CA CYS A 166 6.27 -27.23 -18.92
C CYS A 166 6.77 -26.63 -17.60
N SER A 167 7.84 -25.84 -17.65
CA SER A 167 8.29 -25.06 -16.49
C SER A 167 7.36 -23.86 -16.25
N ARG A 168 7.17 -23.51 -14.98
CA ARG A 168 6.40 -22.35 -14.53
C ARG A 168 7.33 -21.41 -13.78
N TYR A 169 7.17 -20.12 -14.02
CA TYR A 169 7.95 -19.08 -13.36
C TYR A 169 7.01 -18.03 -12.79
N ALA A 170 7.47 -17.38 -11.73
CA ALA A 170 6.86 -16.18 -11.20
C ALA A 170 7.81 -15.00 -11.34
N LEU A 171 7.22 -13.83 -11.58
CA LEU A 171 7.89 -12.54 -11.51
C LEU A 171 7.22 -11.75 -10.39
N VAL A 172 8.02 -11.19 -9.49
CA VAL A 172 7.55 -10.37 -8.37
C VAL A 172 8.04 -8.95 -8.58
N ALA A 173 7.16 -8.01 -8.27
CA ALA A 173 7.36 -6.61 -8.54
C ALA A 173 6.67 -5.74 -7.51
N ASP A 174 7.13 -4.49 -7.38
CA ASP A 174 6.55 -3.50 -6.48
C ASP A 174 6.45 -2.13 -7.16
N ILE A 175 5.29 -1.47 -7.03
CA ILE A 175 5.05 -0.12 -7.56
C ILE A 175 5.77 0.90 -6.67
N ALA A 176 6.79 1.56 -7.22
CA ALA A 176 7.55 2.55 -6.47
C ALA A 176 6.67 3.71 -6.00
N ASP A 177 6.90 4.22 -4.79
CA ASP A 177 6.22 5.38 -4.19
C ASP A 177 4.67 5.31 -4.05
N ALA A 178 4.04 4.20 -4.45
CA ALA A 178 2.63 3.84 -4.22
C ALA A 178 1.65 5.04 -4.26
N PHE A 179 1.09 5.43 -3.11
CA PHE A 179 0.08 6.49 -2.96
C PHE A 179 0.51 7.85 -3.52
N HIS A 180 1.81 8.11 -3.61
CA HIS A 180 2.34 9.37 -4.16
C HIS A 180 2.02 9.55 -5.65
N HIS A 181 1.57 8.51 -6.35
CA HIS A 181 1.12 8.67 -7.73
C HIS A 181 -0.31 9.19 -7.87
N VAL A 182 -1.08 9.21 -6.78
CA VAL A 182 -2.49 9.63 -6.78
C VAL A 182 -2.56 11.15 -6.53
N PRO A 183 -2.82 11.98 -7.55
CA PRO A 183 -2.87 13.42 -7.36
C PRO A 183 -4.14 13.85 -6.62
N LEU A 184 -4.02 14.83 -5.74
CA LEU A 184 -5.16 15.53 -5.15
C LEU A 184 -5.55 16.75 -5.97
N HIS A 185 -6.85 17.01 -6.04
CA HIS A 185 -7.39 18.24 -6.58
C HIS A 185 -6.94 19.44 -5.74
N ALA A 186 -6.49 20.52 -6.38
CA ALA A 186 -5.83 21.65 -5.71
C ALA A 186 -6.69 22.30 -4.60
N ARG A 187 -8.01 22.42 -4.81
CA ARG A 187 -8.98 22.96 -3.82
C ARG A 187 -9.14 22.11 -2.56
N HIS A 188 -8.60 20.89 -2.55
CA HIS A 188 -8.68 19.98 -1.41
C HIS A 188 -7.31 19.68 -0.78
N SER A 189 -6.22 20.01 -1.48
CA SER A 189 -4.86 19.82 -0.98
C SER A 189 -4.63 20.48 0.37
N SER A 190 -5.24 21.65 0.63
CA SER A 190 -5.12 22.40 1.89
C SER A 190 -5.54 21.60 3.13
N ALA A 191 -6.36 20.55 2.96
CA ALA A 191 -6.74 19.65 4.05
C ALA A 191 -5.60 18.73 4.51
N PHE A 192 -4.56 18.56 3.69
CA PHE A 192 -3.45 17.63 3.92
C PHE A 192 -2.16 18.41 4.19
N GLY A 193 -2.24 19.29 5.18
CA GLY A 193 -1.14 20.11 5.65
C GLY A 193 -0.34 19.47 6.78
N GLY A 194 0.87 19.96 7.00
CA GLY A 194 1.70 19.64 8.16
C GLY A 194 2.77 20.70 8.37
N THR A 195 3.49 20.63 9.49
CA THR A 195 4.57 21.58 9.81
C THR A 195 5.90 20.88 10.00
N PHE A 196 6.98 21.58 9.64
CA PHE A 196 8.31 21.07 9.91
C PHE A 196 8.62 21.21 11.41
N PRO A 197 9.41 20.29 12.02
CA PRO A 197 9.67 20.34 13.46
C PRO A 197 10.53 21.51 13.97
N ARG A 198 11.17 22.31 13.08
CA ARG A 198 12.11 23.38 13.48
C ARG A 198 11.83 24.73 12.79
N PRO A 199 11.76 24.82 11.45
CA PRO A 199 11.39 26.09 10.81
C PRO A 199 9.88 26.34 10.91
N GLN A 200 9.46 27.61 10.91
CA GLN A 200 8.05 28.02 10.76
C GLN A 200 7.57 27.86 9.31
N ILE A 201 7.89 26.71 8.72
CA ILE A 201 7.51 26.30 7.37
C ILE A 201 6.52 25.16 7.51
N GLY A 202 5.45 25.23 6.74
CA GLY A 202 4.52 24.13 6.54
C GLY A 202 4.61 23.56 5.15
N ILE A 203 4.01 22.39 5.02
CA ILE A 203 3.83 21.64 3.78
C ILE A 203 2.33 21.49 3.52
N VAL A 204 1.94 21.52 2.26
CA VAL A 204 0.62 21.08 1.80
C VAL A 204 0.80 20.02 0.70
N SER A 205 0.24 18.83 0.92
CA SER A 205 0.37 17.73 -0.04
C SER A 205 -0.52 17.93 -1.27
N GLY A 206 0.06 17.73 -2.45
CA GLY A 206 -0.65 17.65 -3.72
C GLY A 206 -1.07 16.22 -4.08
N MET A 207 -1.01 15.27 -3.16
CA MET A 207 -1.22 13.85 -3.44
C MET A 207 -1.89 13.15 -2.28
N ALA A 208 -2.46 11.98 -2.55
CA ALA A 208 -2.93 11.10 -1.50
C ALA A 208 -1.77 10.80 -0.53
N VAL A 209 -2.01 11.08 0.75
CA VAL A 209 -1.01 10.92 1.81
C VAL A 209 -1.22 9.60 2.53
N ILE A 210 -0.12 9.01 3.00
CA ILE A 210 -0.16 7.81 3.83
C ILE A 210 -0.83 8.16 5.16
N GLY A 211 -1.84 7.37 5.55
CA GLY A 211 -2.62 7.60 6.78
C GLY A 211 -4.01 8.22 6.53
N TRP A 212 -4.28 8.72 5.33
CA TRP A 212 -5.63 9.15 4.96
C TRP A 212 -6.51 7.94 4.65
N THR A 213 -7.70 7.88 5.27
CA THR A 213 -8.61 6.73 5.19
C THR A 213 -9.03 6.38 3.76
N ALA A 214 -9.11 7.37 2.86
CA ALA A 214 -9.50 7.13 1.46
C ALA A 214 -8.33 6.85 0.50
N SER A 215 -7.08 7.05 0.93
CA SER A 215 -5.89 6.79 0.10
C SER A 215 -5.88 5.37 -0.51
N PRO A 216 -6.19 4.29 0.25
CA PRO A 216 -6.29 2.94 -0.30
C PRO A 216 -7.26 2.79 -1.46
N GLY A 217 -8.46 3.38 -1.37
CA GLY A 217 -9.49 3.27 -2.40
C GLY A 217 -9.06 3.95 -3.70
N PHE A 218 -8.57 5.19 -3.62
CA PHE A 218 -8.11 5.91 -4.80
C PHE A 218 -6.85 5.32 -5.44
N PHE A 219 -5.94 4.78 -4.64
CA PHE A 219 -4.81 4.03 -5.18
C PHE A 219 -5.28 2.74 -5.86
N ALA A 220 -6.26 2.03 -5.29
CA ALA A 220 -6.83 0.84 -5.90
C ALA A 220 -7.42 1.11 -7.28
N ILE A 221 -8.02 2.29 -7.52
CA ILE A 221 -8.47 2.69 -8.88
C ILE A 221 -7.31 2.67 -9.88
N MET A 222 -6.14 3.19 -9.50
CA MET A 222 -4.97 3.19 -10.36
C MET A 222 -4.37 1.78 -10.48
N GLY A 223 -4.13 1.08 -9.37
CA GLY A 223 -3.55 -0.27 -9.39
C GLY A 223 -4.39 -1.26 -10.18
N LYS A 224 -5.71 -1.30 -9.94
CA LYS A 224 -6.62 -2.17 -10.68
C LYS A 224 -6.66 -1.85 -12.17
N ALA A 225 -6.39 -0.60 -12.58
CA ALA A 225 -6.24 -0.25 -13.99
C ALA A 225 -4.98 -0.88 -14.62
N SER A 226 -3.84 -0.91 -13.92
CA SER A 226 -2.64 -1.60 -14.43
C SER A 226 -2.85 -3.11 -14.50
N ARG A 227 -3.53 -3.70 -13.50
CA ARG A 227 -3.97 -5.11 -13.51
C ARG A 227 -4.91 -5.40 -14.67
N HIS A 228 -5.86 -4.51 -14.95
CA HIS A 228 -6.80 -4.64 -16.07
C HIS A 228 -6.06 -4.62 -17.40
N TYR A 229 -5.16 -3.64 -17.60
CA TYR A 229 -4.33 -3.57 -18.81
C TYR A 229 -3.58 -4.88 -19.02
N GLN A 230 -2.95 -5.45 -17.99
CA GLN A 230 -2.26 -6.73 -18.10
C GLN A 230 -3.20 -7.85 -18.58
N ARG A 231 -4.36 -8.01 -17.93
CA ARG A 231 -5.31 -9.11 -18.16
C ARG A 231 -6.02 -9.08 -19.51
N VAL A 232 -6.13 -7.91 -20.16
CA VAL A 232 -6.71 -7.83 -21.52
C VAL A 232 -5.69 -8.14 -22.61
N GLY A 233 -4.41 -8.31 -22.28
CA GLY A 233 -3.42 -8.80 -23.23
C GLY A 233 -3.32 -10.32 -23.19
N ALA A 234 -2.81 -10.90 -24.28
CA ALA A 234 -2.61 -12.33 -24.41
C ALA A 234 -1.33 -12.63 -25.19
N SER A 235 -0.81 -13.84 -24.99
CA SER A 235 0.13 -14.52 -25.89
C SER A 235 -0.39 -15.93 -26.16
N TYR A 236 0.32 -16.70 -26.97
CA TYR A 236 -0.10 -18.07 -27.28
C TYR A 236 0.43 -19.08 -26.25
N VAL A 237 -0.44 -20.01 -25.84
CA VAL A 237 -0.12 -21.20 -25.05
C VAL A 237 -0.66 -22.40 -25.80
N LEU A 238 0.21 -23.33 -26.17
CA LEU A 238 -0.16 -24.54 -26.93
C LEU A 238 -1.00 -24.24 -28.19
N GLY A 239 -0.70 -23.15 -28.88
CA GLY A 239 -1.38 -22.74 -30.12
C GLY A 239 -2.64 -21.90 -29.93
N TYR A 240 -3.10 -21.66 -28.70
CA TYR A 240 -4.30 -20.87 -28.42
C TYR A 240 -3.95 -19.54 -27.74
N PRO A 241 -4.65 -18.43 -28.06
CA PRO A 241 -4.45 -17.17 -27.36
C PRO A 241 -4.94 -17.30 -25.92
N GLU A 242 -4.04 -17.12 -24.95
CA GLU A 242 -4.34 -17.14 -23.52
C GLU A 242 -3.99 -15.78 -22.89
N PRO A 243 -4.95 -15.13 -22.20
CA PRO A 243 -4.69 -13.90 -21.48
C PRO A 243 -3.55 -14.01 -20.47
N PHE A 244 -2.87 -12.90 -20.19
CA PHE A 244 -1.89 -12.87 -19.11
C PHE A 244 -2.58 -12.87 -17.75
N TRP A 245 -1.96 -13.59 -16.81
CA TRP A 245 -2.39 -13.60 -15.42
C TRP A 245 -1.55 -12.65 -14.58
N VAL A 246 -2.19 -11.99 -13.63
CA VAL A 246 -1.53 -11.15 -12.64
C VAL A 246 -2.33 -11.14 -11.34
N PHE A 247 -1.60 -11.25 -10.25
CA PHE A 247 -2.05 -10.93 -8.91
C PHE A 247 -1.48 -9.57 -8.50
N GLN A 248 -2.27 -8.80 -7.77
CA GLN A 248 -1.86 -7.53 -7.22
C GLN A 248 -2.46 -7.36 -5.83
N TRP A 249 -1.64 -6.87 -4.90
CA TRP A 249 -2.04 -6.48 -3.56
C TRP A 249 -1.44 -5.12 -3.25
N VAL A 250 -2.26 -4.07 -3.32
CA VAL A 250 -1.76 -2.69 -3.22
C VAL A 250 -0.63 -2.48 -4.25
N ASP A 251 0.60 -2.27 -3.80
CA ASP A 251 1.81 -2.01 -4.59
C ASP A 251 2.52 -3.30 -5.04
N ASP A 252 2.32 -4.42 -4.34
CA ASP A 252 2.88 -5.72 -4.71
C ASP A 252 2.19 -6.30 -5.95
N ILE A 253 2.99 -6.77 -6.92
CA ILE A 253 2.57 -7.42 -8.15
C ILE A 253 3.24 -8.79 -8.25
N VAL A 254 2.46 -9.80 -8.65
CA VAL A 254 2.96 -11.14 -8.94
C VAL A 254 2.41 -11.61 -10.29
N LEU A 255 3.30 -11.96 -11.21
CA LEU A 255 2.95 -12.70 -12.43
C LEU A 255 3.29 -14.17 -12.20
N VAL A 256 2.48 -15.07 -12.75
CA VAL A 256 2.75 -16.51 -12.79
C VAL A 256 2.39 -17.02 -14.16
N GLU A 257 3.40 -17.46 -14.91
CA GLU A 257 3.24 -17.88 -16.29
C GLU A 257 4.05 -19.14 -16.60
N VAL A 258 3.62 -19.85 -17.64
CA VAL A 258 4.33 -21.00 -18.19
C VAL A 258 5.42 -20.53 -19.16
N ASP A 259 6.56 -21.19 -19.12
CA ASP A 259 7.68 -20.97 -20.04
C ASP A 259 7.41 -21.67 -21.39
N LEU A 260 6.62 -20.99 -22.22
CA LEU A 260 6.29 -21.44 -23.57
C LEU A 260 6.38 -20.25 -24.54
N GLY A 261 7.19 -20.42 -25.59
CA GLY A 261 7.36 -19.41 -26.63
C GLY A 261 7.83 -18.07 -26.06
N ASP A 262 7.14 -16.99 -26.41
CA ASP A 262 7.44 -15.64 -25.95
C ASP A 262 6.63 -15.20 -24.72
N ARG A 263 5.90 -16.12 -24.07
CA ARG A 263 4.91 -15.78 -23.03
C ARG A 263 5.49 -14.99 -21.86
N LEU A 264 6.62 -15.42 -21.30
CA LEU A 264 7.26 -14.72 -20.18
C LEU A 264 7.70 -13.30 -20.58
N LEU A 265 8.32 -13.18 -21.76
CA LEU A 265 8.79 -11.91 -22.31
C LEU A 265 7.64 -10.92 -22.56
N GLN A 266 6.55 -11.39 -23.16
CA GLN A 266 5.38 -10.55 -23.45
C GLN A 266 4.64 -10.16 -22.17
N ALA A 267 4.49 -11.08 -21.22
CA ALA A 267 3.87 -10.80 -19.93
C ALA A 267 4.64 -9.72 -19.16
N GLU A 268 5.98 -9.80 -19.14
CA GLU A 268 6.85 -8.83 -18.50
C GLU A 268 6.82 -7.46 -19.19
N ARG A 269 6.95 -7.42 -20.52
CA ARG A 269 6.85 -6.17 -21.29
C ARG A 269 5.52 -5.49 -21.05
N ARG A 270 4.43 -6.27 -21.01
CA ARG A 270 3.10 -5.72 -20.82
C ARG A 270 2.90 -5.14 -19.43
N ILE A 271 3.39 -5.78 -18.36
CA ILE A 271 3.25 -5.22 -17.01
C ILE A 271 4.10 -3.95 -16.86
N ARG A 272 5.28 -3.90 -17.50
CA ARG A 272 6.11 -2.69 -17.62
C ARG A 272 5.32 -1.55 -18.26
N ASP A 273 4.64 -1.82 -19.37
CA ASP A 273 3.80 -0.84 -20.05
C ASP A 273 2.58 -0.43 -19.21
N ALA A 274 1.97 -1.37 -18.50
CA ALA A 274 0.83 -1.12 -17.62
C ALA A 274 1.19 -0.14 -16.49
N VAL A 275 2.31 -0.41 -15.80
CA VAL A 275 2.82 0.45 -14.72
C VAL A 275 3.19 1.82 -15.28
N LYS A 276 3.88 1.89 -16.41
CA LYS A 276 4.23 3.18 -17.05
C LYS A 276 3.02 3.96 -17.52
N LEU A 277 1.99 3.28 -18.02
CA LEU A 277 0.74 3.91 -18.44
C LEU A 277 0.07 4.59 -17.26
N VAL A 278 -0.10 3.88 -16.15
CA VAL A 278 -0.89 4.35 -15.01
C VAL A 278 -0.07 5.20 -14.02
N PHE A 279 1.14 4.78 -13.69
CA PHE A 279 2.00 5.35 -12.64
C PHE A 279 3.24 6.06 -13.20
N ARG A 280 3.34 6.23 -14.52
CA ARG A 280 4.48 6.87 -15.22
C ARG A 280 5.79 6.07 -15.07
N SER A 281 6.88 6.63 -15.59
CA SER A 281 8.24 6.11 -15.38
C SER A 281 8.61 6.00 -13.91
N ASP A 282 8.05 6.86 -13.06
CA ASP A 282 8.44 6.99 -11.66
C ASP A 282 7.82 5.88 -10.79
N GLY A 283 6.70 5.29 -11.23
CA GLY A 283 6.15 4.06 -10.65
C GLY A 283 6.95 2.81 -11.01
N TRP A 284 7.81 2.90 -12.02
CA TRP A 284 8.68 1.83 -12.48
C TRP A 284 10.09 1.95 -11.89
N HIS A 285 10.56 0.94 -11.15
CA HIS A 285 11.92 0.92 -10.60
C HIS A 285 12.54 -0.47 -10.76
N GLU A 286 13.61 -0.60 -11.56
CA GLU A 286 14.22 -1.92 -11.88
C GLU A 286 14.65 -2.69 -10.62
N GLY A 287 15.19 -2.01 -9.60
CA GLY A 287 15.59 -2.66 -8.35
C GLY A 287 14.43 -3.21 -7.50
N LYS A 288 13.18 -2.97 -7.92
CA LYS A 288 11.96 -3.48 -7.28
C LYS A 288 11.29 -4.61 -8.08
N PHE A 289 11.86 -4.96 -9.24
CA PHE A 289 11.37 -6.05 -10.09
C PHE A 289 12.40 -7.17 -10.08
N ASN A 290 11.97 -8.35 -9.65
CA ASN A 290 12.78 -9.55 -9.73
C ASN A 290 12.73 -10.13 -11.14
N THR A 291 13.80 -10.77 -11.56
CA THR A 291 13.76 -11.63 -12.74
C THR A 291 12.84 -12.83 -12.51
N TRP A 292 12.40 -13.47 -13.59
CA TRP A 292 11.61 -14.69 -13.54
C TRP A 292 12.34 -15.77 -12.73
N SER A 293 11.64 -16.35 -11.74
CA SER A 293 12.19 -17.40 -10.89
C SER A 293 11.12 -18.45 -10.55
N GLN A 294 11.57 -19.67 -10.27
CA GLN A 294 10.71 -20.76 -9.79
C GLN A 294 10.57 -20.74 -8.26
N CYS A 295 11.45 -20.02 -7.57
CA CYS A 295 11.39 -19.78 -6.13
C CYS A 295 11.34 -18.26 -5.89
N VAL A 296 10.25 -17.76 -5.31
CA VAL A 296 10.03 -16.32 -5.14
C VAL A 296 9.54 -15.96 -3.74
N HIS A 297 9.91 -14.78 -3.27
CA HIS A 297 9.30 -14.15 -2.09
C HIS A 297 8.24 -13.15 -2.54
N ALA A 298 6.98 -13.37 -2.21
CA ALA A 298 5.87 -12.50 -2.59
C ALA A 298 4.85 -12.39 -1.45
N VAL A 299 4.30 -11.20 -1.22
CA VAL A 299 3.31 -10.91 -0.16
C VAL A 299 3.68 -11.47 1.22
N GLY A 300 4.98 -11.49 1.52
CA GLY A 300 5.52 -11.99 2.79
C GLY A 300 5.58 -13.52 2.92
N ILE A 301 5.45 -14.25 1.82
CA ILE A 301 5.45 -15.72 1.74
C ILE A 301 6.52 -16.16 0.73
N ASP A 302 7.23 -17.25 1.03
CA ASP A 302 8.17 -17.89 0.12
C ASP A 302 7.44 -18.99 -0.65
N TRP A 303 7.49 -18.92 -1.98
CA TRP A 303 6.82 -19.82 -2.91
C TRP A 303 7.86 -20.68 -3.61
N ASN A 304 7.76 -22.00 -3.49
CA ASN A 304 8.53 -22.98 -4.25
C ASN A 304 7.59 -23.63 -5.27
N ILE A 305 7.61 -23.11 -6.50
CA ILE A 305 6.71 -23.51 -7.59
C ILE A 305 6.96 -24.96 -8.03
N PRO A 306 8.21 -25.45 -8.17
CA PRO A 306 8.47 -26.84 -8.55
C PRO A 306 7.99 -27.86 -7.52
N GLU A 307 8.19 -27.58 -6.23
CA GLU A 307 7.72 -28.47 -5.15
C GLU A 307 6.24 -28.28 -4.82
N TYR A 308 5.59 -27.27 -5.38
CA TYR A 308 4.23 -26.87 -5.02
C TYR A 308 4.09 -26.64 -3.52
N THR A 309 5.03 -25.89 -2.93
CA THR A 309 5.01 -25.60 -1.49
C THR A 309 5.14 -24.12 -1.22
N VAL A 310 4.56 -23.69 -0.11
CA VAL A 310 4.75 -22.35 0.44
C VAL A 310 5.29 -22.44 1.86
N THR A 311 6.19 -21.53 2.20
CA THR A 311 6.78 -21.41 3.53
C THR A 311 6.73 -19.97 3.99
N ILE A 312 6.61 -19.79 5.30
CA ILE A 312 6.73 -18.46 5.89
C ILE A 312 8.21 -18.23 6.20
N PRO A 313 8.78 -17.08 5.81
CA PRO A 313 10.19 -16.81 6.07
C PRO A 313 10.55 -16.98 7.54
N GLN A 314 11.65 -17.69 7.82
CA GLN A 314 12.07 -18.01 9.19
C GLN A 314 12.22 -16.75 10.05
N ARG A 315 12.75 -15.65 9.48
CA ARG A 315 12.85 -14.34 10.15
C ARG A 315 11.51 -13.82 10.69
N LYS A 316 10.39 -14.09 10.00
CA LYS A 316 9.04 -13.66 10.42
C LYS A 316 8.52 -14.56 11.53
N ILE A 317 8.79 -15.86 11.44
CA ILE A 317 8.50 -16.83 12.50
C ILE A 317 9.27 -16.46 13.77
N ASP A 318 10.58 -16.22 13.68
CA ASP A 318 11.44 -15.88 14.82
C ASP A 318 11.01 -14.56 15.48
N LYS A 319 10.67 -13.55 14.66
CA LYS A 319 10.12 -12.29 15.17
C LYS A 319 8.81 -12.52 15.92
N THR A 320 7.90 -13.34 15.39
CA THR A 320 6.63 -13.67 16.04
C THR A 320 6.87 -14.41 17.35
N LYS A 321 7.74 -15.44 17.34
CA LYS A 321 8.14 -16.19 18.55
C LYS A 321 8.72 -15.28 19.63
N ARG A 322 9.56 -14.30 19.24
CA ARG A 322 10.14 -13.32 20.15
C ARG A 322 9.06 -12.45 20.79
N VAL A 323 8.18 -11.85 20.00
CA VAL A 323 7.07 -11.01 20.50
C VAL A 323 6.16 -11.81 21.45
N VAL A 324 5.86 -13.08 21.12
CA VAL A 324 5.10 -13.98 21.98
C VAL A 324 5.82 -14.27 23.29
N ALA A 325 7.12 -14.58 23.23
CA ALA A 325 7.94 -14.87 24.43
C ALA A 325 8.06 -13.64 25.36
N GLU A 326 8.35 -12.47 24.82
CA GLU A 326 8.40 -11.20 25.56
C GLU A 326 7.05 -10.90 26.22
N THR A 327 5.96 -11.09 25.48
CA THR A 327 4.61 -10.90 26.00
C THR A 327 4.31 -11.91 27.09
N LEU A 328 4.71 -13.17 26.95
CA LEU A 328 4.56 -14.23 27.96
C LEU A 328 5.33 -13.93 29.26
N ALA A 329 6.44 -13.21 29.20
CA ALA A 329 7.23 -12.82 30.36
C ALA A 329 6.61 -11.68 31.19
N GLN A 330 5.68 -10.90 30.62
CA GLN A 330 5.05 -9.77 31.34
C GLN A 330 3.90 -10.21 32.25
N SER A 331 3.82 -9.71 33.49
CA SER A 331 2.70 -10.02 34.38
C SER A 331 1.38 -9.35 33.94
N PHE A 332 1.47 -8.19 33.29
CA PHE A 332 0.35 -7.41 32.79
C PHE A 332 0.61 -6.96 31.36
N VAL A 333 -0.43 -6.96 30.53
CA VAL A 333 -0.35 -6.60 29.11
C VAL A 333 -1.53 -5.70 28.78
N SER A 334 -1.28 -4.59 28.08
CA SER A 334 -2.37 -3.71 27.62
C SER A 334 -3.15 -4.34 26.47
N LEU A 335 -4.43 -4.00 26.31
CA LEU A 335 -5.25 -4.48 25.18
C LEU A 335 -4.63 -4.11 23.82
N LYS A 336 -4.04 -2.91 23.72
CA LYS A 336 -3.33 -2.46 22.51
C LYS A 336 -2.14 -3.37 22.18
N HIS A 337 -1.34 -3.73 23.19
CA HIS A 337 -0.22 -4.65 23.00
C HIS A 337 -0.73 -6.05 22.63
N LEU A 338 -1.76 -6.56 23.30
CA LEU A 338 -2.35 -7.86 23.00
C LEU A 338 -2.87 -7.93 21.56
N ASN A 339 -3.61 -6.91 21.09
CA ASN A 339 -4.08 -6.81 19.71
C ASN A 339 -2.92 -6.79 18.71
N SER A 340 -1.80 -6.13 19.05
CA SER A 340 -0.60 -6.15 18.23
C SER A 340 0.03 -7.55 18.14
N VAL A 341 0.03 -8.32 19.23
CA VAL A 341 0.54 -9.70 19.25
C VAL A 341 -0.36 -10.62 18.41
N ILE A 342 -1.68 -10.52 18.59
CA ILE A 342 -2.65 -11.27 17.78
C ILE A 342 -2.47 -10.94 16.29
N GLY A 343 -2.31 -9.66 15.95
CA GLY A 343 -2.03 -9.24 14.57
C GLY A 343 -0.74 -9.86 14.01
N ALA A 344 0.34 -9.91 14.80
CA ALA A 344 1.59 -10.56 14.40
C ALA A 344 1.40 -12.07 14.18
N ILE A 345 0.66 -12.74 15.08
CA ILE A 345 0.30 -14.15 14.98
C ILE A 345 -0.52 -14.41 13.70
N HIS A 346 -1.61 -13.67 13.48
CA HIS A 346 -2.45 -13.80 12.29
C HIS A 346 -1.64 -13.60 11.00
N SER A 347 -0.76 -12.60 10.96
CA SER A 347 0.12 -12.38 9.81
C SER A 347 1.03 -13.57 9.48
N THR A 348 1.32 -14.40 10.47
CA THR A 348 2.12 -15.62 10.38
C THR A 348 1.25 -16.87 10.21
N LEU A 349 -0.08 -16.78 10.35
CA LEU A 349 -1.00 -17.92 10.21
C LEU A 349 -1.89 -17.86 8.95
N CYS A 350 -2.05 -16.69 8.31
CA CYS A 350 -2.90 -16.49 7.12
C CYS A 350 -2.55 -17.37 5.89
N CYS A 351 -1.52 -18.22 5.96
CA CYS A 351 -1.24 -19.22 4.92
C CYS A 351 -2.14 -20.47 5.03
N ARG A 352 -2.93 -20.63 6.11
CA ARG A 352 -4.03 -21.60 6.17
C ARG A 352 -5.34 -20.91 5.79
N ALA A 353 -5.82 -21.15 4.58
CA ALA A 353 -7.25 -21.08 4.35
C ALA A 353 -7.89 -22.23 5.13
N THR A 354 -8.50 -21.97 6.30
CA THR A 354 -9.59 -22.78 6.90
C THR A 354 -10.02 -22.22 8.26
N ASN A 355 -11.29 -21.84 8.32
CA ASN A 355 -12.28 -21.94 9.42
C ASN A 355 -11.92 -21.55 10.86
N ASP A 356 -12.65 -20.53 11.35
CA ASP A 356 -13.29 -20.47 12.67
C ASP A 356 -12.43 -20.76 13.92
N GLN A 357 -11.44 -19.89 14.19
CA GLN A 357 -10.99 -19.70 15.57
C GLN A 357 -10.88 -18.22 15.92
N THR A 358 -11.99 -17.67 16.40
CA THR A 358 -12.04 -16.41 17.15
C THR A 358 -11.27 -16.57 18.47
N ILE A 359 -10.08 -15.99 18.55
CA ILE A 359 -9.39 -15.74 19.82
C ILE A 359 -10.22 -14.69 20.57
N ARG A 360 -10.86 -15.09 21.68
CA ARG A 360 -11.65 -14.19 22.53
C ARG A 360 -10.71 -13.24 23.28
N THR A 361 -11.01 -11.94 23.21
CA THR A 361 -10.27 -10.88 23.90
C THR A 361 -11.13 -10.29 25.01
N ASP A 362 -11.00 -10.80 26.22
CA ASP A 362 -11.50 -10.21 27.46
C ASP A 362 -10.32 -9.63 28.25
N GLY A 363 -10.31 -8.30 28.38
CA GLY A 363 -9.24 -7.56 29.02
C GLY A 363 -9.27 -7.71 30.54
N THR A 364 -8.58 -8.72 31.08
CA THR A 364 -8.06 -8.77 32.46
C THR A 364 -6.92 -9.82 32.52
N MET A 365 -6.26 -9.96 33.68
CA MET A 365 -5.17 -10.89 34.04
C MET A 365 -5.04 -12.11 33.11
N LYS A 366 -3.81 -12.42 32.62
CA LYS A 366 -3.53 -13.53 31.70
C LYS A 366 -4.24 -14.81 32.12
N THR A 367 -5.33 -15.15 31.44
CA THR A 367 -6.08 -16.37 31.71
C THR A 367 -5.24 -17.58 31.30
N PRO A 368 -5.40 -18.74 31.97
CA PRO A 368 -4.70 -19.98 31.59
C PRO A 368 -4.88 -20.35 30.11
N HIS A 369 -6.04 -20.01 29.52
CA HIS A 369 -6.34 -20.22 28.10
C HIS A 369 -5.46 -19.37 27.17
N LEU A 370 -5.32 -18.07 27.43
CA LEU A 370 -4.43 -17.19 26.64
C LEU A 370 -2.96 -17.66 26.72
N LYS A 371 -2.54 -18.17 27.89
CA LYS A 371 -1.19 -18.72 28.07
C LYS A 371 -0.99 -20.01 27.26
N ALA A 372 -2.01 -20.85 27.13
CA ALA A 372 -1.97 -22.06 26.30
C ALA A 372 -1.86 -21.73 24.80
N ASP A 373 -2.64 -20.77 24.31
CA ASP A 373 -2.61 -20.32 22.91
C ASP A 373 -1.24 -19.71 22.53
N LEU A 374 -0.65 -18.93 23.43
CA LEU A 374 0.68 -18.36 23.26
C LEU A 374 1.80 -19.42 23.33
N LEU A 375 1.67 -20.45 24.18
CA LEU A 375 2.61 -21.57 24.25
C LEU A 375 2.56 -22.43 22.99
N TRP A 376 1.39 -22.64 22.40
CA TRP A 376 1.24 -23.26 21.08
C TRP A 376 2.02 -22.47 20.00
N GLY A 377 1.97 -21.14 20.08
CA GLY A 377 2.75 -20.19 19.26
C GLY A 377 4.27 -20.40 19.23
N LYS A 378 4.84 -20.94 20.31
CA LYS A 378 6.30 -21.02 20.53
C LYS A 378 6.99 -22.09 19.66
N ASN A 379 6.26 -23.12 19.22
CA ASN A 379 6.82 -24.32 18.58
C ASN A 379 6.55 -24.42 17.06
N TRP A 380 6.21 -23.32 16.38
CA TRP A 380 5.83 -23.36 14.96
C TRP A 380 7.00 -23.63 13.98
N CYS A 381 6.71 -24.50 13.00
CA CYS A 381 7.34 -24.61 11.68
C CYS A 381 6.21 -24.77 10.64
N LEU A 382 6.17 -23.94 9.59
CA LEU A 382 5.08 -23.91 8.61
C LEU A 382 5.62 -24.09 7.19
N LYS A 383 5.50 -25.32 6.67
CA LYS A 383 5.57 -25.67 5.24
C LYS A 383 4.23 -26.24 4.82
N ILE A 384 3.58 -25.64 3.83
CA ILE A 384 2.25 -26.02 3.37
C ILE A 384 2.35 -26.49 1.92
N ASN A 385 1.74 -27.63 1.61
CA ASN A 385 1.59 -28.10 0.23
C ASN A 385 0.45 -27.32 -0.44
N LEU A 386 0.68 -26.83 -1.66
CA LEU A 386 -0.31 -26.09 -2.43
C LEU A 386 -1.59 -26.90 -2.70
N SER A 387 -1.52 -28.23 -2.74
CA SER A 387 -2.70 -29.10 -2.91
C SER A 387 -3.71 -29.02 -1.75
N GLY A 388 -3.34 -28.39 -0.63
CA GLY A 388 -4.23 -28.12 0.50
C GLY A 388 -4.96 -26.77 0.45
N PHE A 389 -4.76 -25.96 -0.60
CA PHE A 389 -5.57 -24.74 -0.79
C PHE A 389 -6.90 -25.09 -1.46
N PRO A 390 -8.03 -24.53 -0.98
CA PRO A 390 -9.35 -24.75 -1.56
C PRO A 390 -9.53 -24.15 -2.97
#